data_AF-A0A4D4MT11-F1
#
_entry.id   AF-A0A4D4MT11-F1
#
_cell.length_a   1.000
_cell.length_b   1.000
_cell.length_c   1.000
_cell.angle_alpha   90.00
_cell.angle_beta   90.00
_cell.angle_gamma   90.00
#
_symmetry.space_group_name_H-M   'P 1'
#
loop_
_entity.id
_entity.type
_entity.pdbx_description
1 polymer ?
#
loop_
_entity_poly.entity_id
_entity_poly.type
_entity_poly.pdbx_seq_one_letter_code
_entity_poly.pdbx_strand_id
1 'polypeptide(L)'
;MRFAAATEELAGSRGQFAAYEGRHGPKAVAAASEQLSAVFTSTAGDDVAPYWRMAALIRPLARIAGPGAGLALDLPPRLLDEEFGAFGIVRFEDVDFPAALTHEPTRRFLREVGLPENGYWFEVDTDVPLPTLAEHYADELSGAFTDGELPAGADHLIRLGHLLEDTSLVVDGATGAVLCWSEPDGMLRPLNTDISTLAFTAWLLHREKALDADHDLTGSYEQLAATMAQTLALVDPMACDPTPVTPQDDGLRYWPDAFEDQAGGGLYA
;
A
#
# COMPACT_ATOMS: atom_id res chain seq x y z
N MET A 1 -15.66 23.50 7.65
CA MET A 1 -16.86 23.10 6.89
C MET A 1 -16.62 23.06 5.38
N ARG A 2 -16.23 24.16 4.70
CA ARG A 2 -16.10 24.18 3.23
C ARG A 2 -14.98 23.29 2.67
N PHE A 3 -13.83 23.20 3.35
CA PHE A 3 -12.70 22.38 2.87
C PHE A 3 -12.91 20.88 3.08
N ALA A 4 -13.43 20.49 4.25
CA ALA A 4 -13.84 19.11 4.51
C ALA A 4 -14.86 18.61 3.47
N ALA A 5 -15.89 19.42 3.19
CA ALA A 5 -16.88 19.11 2.16
C ALA A 5 -16.24 18.94 0.77
N ALA A 6 -15.31 19.81 0.38
CA ALA A 6 -14.59 19.68 -0.89
C ALA A 6 -13.76 18.39 -0.97
N THR A 7 -13.11 17.98 0.13
CA THR A 7 -12.38 16.71 0.17
C THR A 7 -13.30 15.48 0.13
N GLU A 8 -14.49 15.55 0.74
CA GLU A 8 -15.50 14.49 0.68
C GLU A 8 -16.17 14.40 -0.71
N GLU A 9 -16.35 15.54 -1.38
CA GLU A 9 -16.80 15.60 -2.77
C GLU A 9 -15.77 14.99 -3.72
N LEU A 10 -14.47 15.28 -3.52
CA LEU A 10 -13.40 14.64 -4.29
C LEU A 10 -13.43 13.12 -4.10
N ALA A 11 -13.42 12.64 -2.85
CA ALA A 11 -13.44 11.22 -2.53
C ALA A 11 -14.63 10.50 -3.19
N GLY A 12 -15.82 11.09 -3.10
CA GLY A 12 -17.01 10.51 -3.71
C GLY A 12 -17.19 10.77 -5.20
N SER A 13 -16.33 11.56 -5.85
CA SER A 13 -16.55 12.05 -7.22
C SER A 13 -17.90 12.76 -7.38
N ARG A 14 -18.24 13.65 -6.44
CA ARG A 14 -19.53 14.34 -6.37
C ARG A 14 -19.37 15.85 -6.51
N GLY A 15 -20.49 16.55 -6.67
CA GLY A 15 -20.51 18.01 -6.66
C GLY A 15 -19.56 18.61 -7.69
N GLN A 16 -18.64 19.45 -7.25
CA GLN A 16 -17.68 20.11 -8.15
C GLN A 16 -16.63 19.13 -8.72
N PHE A 17 -16.48 17.94 -8.15
CA PHE A 17 -15.57 16.89 -8.60
C PHE A 17 -16.25 15.76 -9.40
N ALA A 18 -17.53 15.92 -9.76
CA ALA A 18 -18.28 14.92 -10.53
C ALA A 18 -17.66 14.59 -11.90
N ALA A 19 -16.93 15.54 -12.50
CA ALA A 19 -16.24 15.32 -13.77
C ALA A 19 -15.10 14.28 -13.68
N TYR A 20 -14.68 13.88 -12.49
CA TYR A 20 -13.62 12.88 -12.27
C TYR A 20 -14.16 11.46 -12.02
N GLU A 21 -15.47 11.25 -12.07
CA GLU A 21 -16.05 9.91 -11.97
C GLU A 21 -15.49 9.01 -13.08
N GLY A 22 -14.96 7.85 -12.70
CA GLY A 22 -14.30 6.89 -13.61
C GLY A 22 -13.03 7.40 -14.31
N ARG A 23 -12.51 8.58 -13.94
CA ARG A 23 -11.25 9.10 -14.49
C ARG A 23 -10.09 8.77 -13.57
N HIS A 24 -9.13 8.04 -14.11
CA HIS A 24 -7.94 7.58 -13.41
C HIS A 24 -6.66 7.95 -14.16
N GLY A 25 -5.52 7.79 -13.51
CA GLY A 25 -4.20 8.04 -14.07
C GLY A 25 -3.62 9.42 -13.74
N PRO A 26 -2.35 9.68 -14.12
CA PRO A 26 -1.61 10.88 -13.70
C PRO A 26 -2.31 12.20 -14.05
N LYS A 27 -3.00 12.25 -15.19
CA LYS A 27 -3.76 13.44 -15.61
C LYS A 27 -4.98 13.71 -14.71
N ALA A 28 -5.66 12.67 -14.25
CA ALA A 28 -6.80 12.80 -13.35
C ALA A 28 -6.35 13.28 -11.97
N VAL A 29 -5.23 12.73 -11.48
CA VAL A 29 -4.58 13.16 -10.23
C VAL A 29 -4.20 14.64 -10.30
N ALA A 30 -3.44 15.05 -11.33
CA ALA A 30 -2.97 16.43 -11.46
C ALA A 30 -4.14 17.44 -11.53
N ALA A 31 -5.15 17.16 -12.37
CA ALA A 31 -6.32 18.03 -12.49
C ALA A 31 -7.12 18.12 -11.17
N ALA A 32 -7.27 17.01 -10.44
CA ALA A 32 -7.95 17.01 -9.15
C ALA A 32 -7.15 17.77 -8.07
N SER A 33 -5.82 17.64 -8.04
CA SER A 33 -4.93 18.42 -7.17
C SER A 33 -5.02 19.92 -7.44
N GLU A 34 -4.95 20.33 -8.70
CA GLU A 34 -5.08 21.73 -9.11
C GLU A 34 -6.44 22.30 -8.71
N GLN A 35 -7.52 21.56 -8.99
CA GLN A 35 -8.87 22.01 -8.64
C GLN A 35 -9.08 22.09 -7.13
N LEU A 36 -8.61 21.11 -6.35
CA LEU A 36 -8.74 21.12 -4.90
C LEU A 36 -7.92 22.27 -4.28
N SER A 37 -6.71 22.50 -4.79
CA SER A 37 -5.87 23.64 -4.40
C SER A 37 -6.56 24.97 -4.68
N ALA A 38 -7.13 25.13 -5.89
CA ALA A 38 -7.84 26.35 -6.27
C ALA A 38 -9.04 26.65 -5.35
N VAL A 39 -9.77 25.63 -4.91
CA VAL A 39 -10.89 25.77 -3.95
C VAL A 39 -10.41 26.27 -2.58
N PHE A 40 -9.26 25.80 -2.14
CA PHE A 40 -8.66 26.22 -0.87
C PHE A 40 -8.17 27.67 -0.96
N THR A 41 -7.39 28.00 -1.98
CA THR A 41 -6.88 29.36 -2.22
C THR A 41 -8.00 30.36 -2.49
N SER A 42 -9.06 30.01 -3.22
CA SER A 42 -10.18 30.94 -3.45
C SER A 42 -10.93 31.31 -2.17
N THR A 43 -10.83 30.48 -1.13
CA THR A 43 -11.55 30.65 0.13
C THR A 43 -10.67 31.31 1.20
N ALA A 44 -9.38 30.94 1.29
CA ALA A 44 -8.47 31.39 2.35
C ALA A 44 -7.28 32.24 1.84
N GLY A 45 -7.14 32.46 0.53
CA GLY A 45 -5.99 33.17 -0.04
C GLY A 45 -4.69 32.44 0.27
N ASP A 46 -3.68 33.19 0.71
CA ASP A 46 -2.37 32.66 1.11
C ASP A 46 -2.36 32.04 2.53
N ASP A 47 -3.45 32.19 3.30
CA ASP A 47 -3.57 31.73 4.69
C ASP A 47 -4.13 30.28 4.80
N VAL A 48 -4.03 29.48 3.72
CA VAL A 48 -4.45 28.06 3.76
C VAL A 48 -3.60 27.33 4.81
N ALA A 49 -4.24 26.72 5.80
CA ALA A 49 -3.51 25.96 6.83
C ALA A 49 -2.72 24.79 6.20
N PRO A 50 -1.54 24.42 6.73
CA PRO A 50 -0.68 23.35 6.19
C PRO A 50 -1.43 22.04 5.90
N TYR A 51 -2.32 21.63 6.81
CA TYR A 51 -3.18 20.47 6.65
C TYR A 51 -3.96 20.45 5.31
N TRP A 52 -4.53 21.59 4.91
CA TRP A 52 -5.32 21.64 3.68
C TRP A 52 -4.45 21.65 2.43
N ARG A 53 -3.24 22.24 2.49
CA ARG A 53 -2.27 22.12 1.39
C ARG A 53 -1.88 20.66 1.19
N MET A 54 -1.54 19.97 2.27
CA MET A 54 -1.22 18.54 2.27
C MET A 54 -2.38 17.68 1.73
N ALA A 55 -3.61 17.95 2.17
CA ALA A 55 -4.80 17.26 1.66
C ALA A 55 -5.01 17.46 0.14
N ALA A 56 -4.63 18.62 -0.41
CA ALA A 56 -4.68 18.87 -1.86
C ALA A 56 -3.59 18.16 -2.66
N LEU A 57 -2.47 17.83 -2.01
CA LEU A 57 -1.36 17.11 -2.63
C LEU A 57 -1.58 15.59 -2.60
N ILE A 58 -2.00 15.04 -1.45
CA ILE A 58 -2.03 13.59 -1.21
C ILE A 58 -3.37 12.96 -1.60
N ARG A 59 -4.51 13.52 -1.20
CA ARG A 59 -5.82 12.86 -1.45
C ARG A 59 -6.13 12.58 -2.92
N PRO A 60 -5.76 13.45 -3.88
CA PRO A 60 -5.95 13.15 -5.30
C PRO A 60 -5.17 11.94 -5.81
N LEU A 61 -4.08 11.52 -5.12
CA LEU A 61 -3.26 10.37 -5.50
C LEU A 61 -4.07 9.06 -5.52
N ALA A 62 -5.14 8.95 -4.72
CA ALA A 62 -6.08 7.82 -4.74
C ALA A 62 -6.73 7.56 -6.11
N ARG A 63 -6.64 8.51 -7.06
CA ARG A 63 -7.17 8.37 -8.42
C ARG A 63 -6.15 7.87 -9.44
N ILE A 64 -4.92 7.54 -9.01
CA ILE A 64 -3.87 7.13 -9.95
C ILE A 64 -4.24 5.87 -10.73
N ALA A 65 -4.98 4.96 -10.10
CA ALA A 65 -5.41 3.70 -10.67
C ALA A 65 -6.94 3.56 -10.59
N GLY A 66 -7.50 2.85 -11.56
CA GLY A 66 -8.90 2.45 -11.57
C GLY A 66 -9.05 0.99 -11.16
N PRO A 67 -10.28 0.44 -11.19
CA PRO A 67 -10.51 -0.97 -10.88
C PRO A 67 -9.78 -1.90 -11.86
N GLY A 68 -9.15 -2.95 -11.32
CA GLY A 68 -8.40 -3.96 -12.07
C GLY A 68 -9.21 -5.13 -12.62
N ALA A 69 -8.61 -5.90 -13.54
CA ALA A 69 -9.17 -7.13 -14.07
C ALA A 69 -8.65 -8.35 -13.27
N GLY A 70 -9.33 -8.69 -12.17
CA GLY A 70 -8.96 -9.79 -11.27
C GLY A 70 -8.01 -9.40 -10.14
N LEU A 71 -7.63 -8.11 -10.08
CA LEU A 71 -7.02 -7.44 -8.93
C LEU A 71 -7.85 -6.18 -8.64
N ALA A 72 -7.68 -5.60 -7.46
CA ALA A 72 -8.36 -4.40 -7.02
C ALA A 72 -8.02 -3.20 -7.92
N LEU A 73 -6.77 -3.07 -8.37
CA LEU A 73 -6.31 -1.93 -9.17
C LEU A 73 -5.72 -2.32 -10.53
N ASP A 74 -6.01 -1.49 -11.54
CA ASP A 74 -5.27 -1.41 -12.80
C ASP A 74 -4.26 -0.26 -12.72
N LEU A 75 -3.02 -0.56 -12.33
CA LEU A 75 -1.97 0.44 -12.23
C LEU A 75 -1.53 0.89 -13.64
N PRO A 76 -1.26 2.18 -13.87
CA PRO A 76 -0.70 2.64 -15.14
C PRO A 76 0.58 1.85 -15.50
N PRO A 77 0.76 1.38 -16.77
CA PRO A 77 1.77 0.39 -17.18
C PRO A 77 3.25 0.72 -16.95
N ARG A 78 3.57 1.90 -16.41
CA ARG A 78 4.92 2.36 -16.12
C ARG A 78 5.01 3.14 -14.80
N LEU A 79 3.94 3.16 -14.01
CA LEU A 79 3.86 3.97 -12.80
C LEU A 79 5.04 3.68 -11.87
N LEU A 80 5.29 2.40 -11.61
CA LEU A 80 6.36 1.97 -10.72
C LEU A 80 7.75 2.18 -11.35
N ASP A 81 7.91 1.88 -12.65
CA ASP A 81 9.19 2.10 -13.34
C ASP A 81 9.57 3.59 -13.42
N GLU A 82 8.59 4.49 -13.54
CA GLU A 82 8.81 5.93 -13.56
C GLU A 82 9.12 6.49 -12.17
N GLU A 83 8.55 5.91 -11.12
CA GLU A 83 8.73 6.36 -9.73
C GLU A 83 10.02 5.81 -9.11
N PHE A 84 10.28 4.50 -9.22
CA PHE A 84 11.41 3.81 -8.58
C PHE A 84 12.59 3.56 -9.53
N GLY A 85 12.41 3.80 -10.83
CA GLY A 85 13.36 3.42 -11.86
C GLY A 85 13.26 1.92 -12.21
N ALA A 86 13.49 1.58 -13.47
CA ALA A 86 13.30 0.21 -13.97
C ALA A 86 14.17 -0.86 -13.26
N PHE A 87 15.31 -0.47 -12.69
CA PHE A 87 16.20 -1.39 -11.95
C PHE A 87 15.79 -1.57 -10.48
N GLY A 88 14.92 -0.72 -9.96
CA GLY A 88 14.38 -0.85 -8.59
C GLY A 88 13.10 -1.68 -8.53
N ILE A 89 12.71 -2.33 -9.63
CA ILE A 89 11.50 -3.16 -9.72
C ILE A 89 11.89 -4.63 -9.89
N VAL A 90 11.49 -5.45 -8.94
CA VAL A 90 11.63 -6.91 -8.98
C VAL A 90 10.47 -7.50 -9.77
N ARG A 91 10.81 -8.32 -10.77
CA ARG A 91 9.86 -9.10 -11.56
C ARG A 91 10.29 -10.56 -11.55
N PHE A 92 9.31 -11.45 -11.56
CA PHE A 92 9.52 -12.90 -11.46
C PHE A 92 9.12 -13.59 -12.76
N GLU A 93 9.79 -14.67 -13.11
CA GLU A 93 9.43 -15.55 -14.20
C GLU A 93 8.53 -16.69 -13.73
N ASP A 94 7.83 -17.35 -14.67
CA ASP A 94 6.88 -18.43 -14.31
C ASP A 94 7.53 -19.59 -13.54
N VAL A 95 8.85 -19.80 -13.74
CA VAL A 95 9.65 -20.83 -13.06
C VAL A 95 10.00 -20.44 -11.62
N ASP A 96 9.96 -19.16 -11.28
CA ASP A 96 10.28 -18.66 -9.94
C ASP A 96 9.08 -18.82 -8.98
N PHE A 97 7.88 -19.05 -9.52
CA PHE A 97 6.67 -19.20 -8.72
C PHE A 97 6.49 -20.63 -8.21
N PRO A 98 6.30 -20.82 -6.89
CA PRO A 98 6.00 -22.13 -6.33
C PRO A 98 4.64 -22.64 -6.82
N ALA A 99 4.45 -23.96 -6.78
CA ALA A 99 3.20 -24.59 -7.23
C ALA A 99 1.97 -24.13 -6.42
N ALA A 100 2.18 -23.69 -5.18
CA ALA A 100 1.13 -23.17 -4.31
C ALA A 100 0.56 -21.81 -4.77
N LEU A 101 1.35 -21.00 -5.49
CA LEU A 101 0.84 -19.76 -6.09
C LEU A 101 -0.03 -20.14 -7.29
N THR A 102 -1.35 -20.23 -7.15
CA THR A 102 -2.27 -20.58 -8.25
C THR A 102 -3.11 -19.39 -8.71
N HIS A 103 -3.06 -18.27 -7.98
CA HIS A 103 -3.77 -17.05 -8.32
C HIS A 103 -3.15 -16.35 -9.54
N GLU A 104 -3.73 -16.61 -10.72
CA GLU A 104 -3.27 -16.08 -12.02
C GLU A 104 -3.13 -14.55 -12.08
N PRO A 105 -4.04 -13.74 -11.53
CA PRO A 105 -3.85 -12.28 -11.51
C PRO A 105 -2.58 -11.85 -10.76
N THR A 106 -2.27 -12.49 -9.62
CA THR A 106 -1.03 -12.20 -8.87
C THR A 106 0.21 -12.60 -9.67
N ARG A 107 0.24 -13.80 -10.26
CA ARG A 107 1.34 -14.25 -11.13
C ARG A 107 1.60 -13.27 -12.26
N ARG A 108 0.53 -12.85 -12.96
CA ARG A 108 0.63 -11.87 -14.05
C ARG A 108 1.20 -10.55 -13.57
N PHE A 109 0.72 -10.04 -12.43
CA PHE A 109 1.21 -8.78 -11.88
C PHE A 109 2.70 -8.87 -11.54
N LEU A 110 3.13 -9.91 -10.83
CA LEU A 110 4.54 -10.10 -10.46
C LEU A 110 5.48 -10.28 -11.67
N ARG A 111 4.98 -10.85 -12.77
CA ARG A 111 5.74 -11.01 -14.02
C ARG A 111 5.79 -9.74 -14.86
N GLU A 112 4.67 -9.04 -15.01
CA GLU A 112 4.54 -7.93 -15.96
C GLU A 112 4.79 -6.56 -15.32
N VAL A 113 4.23 -6.34 -14.13
CA VAL A 113 4.32 -5.07 -13.40
C VAL A 113 5.47 -5.09 -12.41
N GLY A 114 5.56 -6.15 -11.60
CA GLY A 114 6.54 -6.31 -10.53
C GLY A 114 6.21 -5.50 -9.27
N LEU A 115 7.11 -5.55 -8.31
CA LEU A 115 7.08 -4.76 -7.08
C LEU A 115 8.38 -3.95 -6.95
N PRO A 116 8.37 -2.79 -6.29
CA PRO A 116 9.61 -2.14 -5.90
C PRO A 116 10.40 -3.07 -4.96
N GLU A 117 11.71 -3.22 -5.23
CA GLU A 117 12.63 -4.01 -4.38
C GLU A 117 12.60 -3.49 -2.95
N ASN A 118 12.64 -2.17 -2.80
CA ASN A 118 12.52 -1.47 -1.52
C ASN A 118 11.29 -0.56 -1.55
N GLY A 119 10.26 -0.95 -0.78
CA GLY A 119 9.03 -0.18 -0.57
C GLY A 119 9.06 0.72 0.67
N TYR A 120 10.26 1.06 1.15
CA TYR A 120 10.57 1.80 2.38
C TYR A 120 10.28 1.03 3.68
N TRP A 121 9.08 0.49 3.84
CA TRP A 121 8.67 -0.32 5.01
C TRP A 121 8.58 -1.82 4.73
N PHE A 122 8.82 -2.21 3.49
CA PHE A 122 9.00 -3.60 3.13
C PHE A 122 10.12 -3.73 2.09
N GLU A 123 10.74 -4.90 2.08
CA GLU A 123 11.73 -5.29 1.08
C GLU A 123 11.31 -6.62 0.48
N VAL A 124 11.38 -6.71 -0.84
CA VAL A 124 11.00 -7.91 -1.60
C VAL A 124 12.19 -8.84 -1.70
N ASP A 125 11.98 -10.12 -1.40
CA ASP A 125 12.99 -11.14 -1.58
C ASP A 125 13.34 -11.28 -3.06
N THR A 126 14.63 -11.40 -3.33
CA THR A 126 15.15 -11.62 -4.69
C THR A 126 15.64 -13.06 -4.89
N ASP A 127 15.62 -13.88 -3.83
CA ASP A 127 15.93 -15.30 -3.91
C ASP A 127 14.81 -16.06 -4.62
N VAL A 128 15.19 -16.89 -5.58
CA VAL A 128 14.28 -17.68 -6.40
C VAL A 128 14.61 -19.18 -6.33
N PRO A 129 13.61 -20.07 -6.39
CA PRO A 129 12.17 -19.77 -6.43
C PRO A 129 11.64 -19.16 -5.12
N LEU A 130 10.54 -18.43 -5.19
CA LEU A 130 9.88 -17.87 -4.00
C LEU A 130 9.45 -19.01 -3.06
N PRO A 131 9.87 -19.00 -1.78
CA PRO A 131 9.51 -20.04 -0.84
C PRO A 131 8.08 -19.84 -0.33
N THR A 132 7.41 -20.94 -0.01
CA THR A 132 6.29 -20.90 0.93
C THR A 132 6.81 -20.55 2.34
N LEU A 133 5.93 -20.03 3.20
CA LEU A 133 6.28 -19.73 4.59
C LEU A 133 6.78 -21.00 5.29
N ALA A 134 6.16 -22.14 5.04
CA ALA A 134 6.63 -23.43 5.58
C ALA A 134 8.06 -23.79 5.12
N GLU A 135 8.38 -23.57 3.84
CA GLU A 135 9.72 -23.86 3.30
C GLU A 135 10.78 -22.91 3.87
N HIS A 136 10.48 -21.61 3.97
CA HIS A 136 11.38 -20.61 4.54
C HIS A 136 11.82 -20.98 5.97
N TYR A 137 10.88 -21.33 6.85
CA TYR A 137 11.22 -21.73 8.23
C TYR A 137 11.88 -23.11 8.31
N ALA A 138 11.61 -24.02 7.36
CA ALA A 138 12.29 -25.30 7.29
C ALA A 138 13.79 -25.16 6.94
N ASP A 139 14.13 -24.20 6.07
CA ASP A 139 15.49 -23.96 5.60
C ASP A 139 16.31 -23.05 6.52
N GLU A 140 15.71 -21.99 7.09
CA GLU A 140 16.43 -21.02 7.92
C GLU A 140 16.62 -21.44 9.38
N LEU A 141 15.70 -22.25 9.93
CA LEU A 141 15.62 -22.50 11.36
C LEU A 141 15.67 -23.98 11.69
N SER A 142 16.83 -24.60 11.46
CA SER A 142 17.16 -25.94 11.96
C SER A 142 17.23 -26.05 13.50
N GLY A 143 16.35 -25.37 14.24
CA GLY A 143 16.19 -25.50 15.69
C GLY A 143 15.38 -24.45 16.46
N ALA A 144 14.78 -23.41 15.85
CA ALA A 144 14.14 -22.33 16.62
C ALA A 144 12.60 -22.22 16.51
N PHE A 145 12.00 -22.61 15.38
CA PHE A 145 10.53 -22.69 15.24
C PHE A 145 10.09 -24.16 15.28
N THR A 146 9.06 -24.46 16.07
CA THR A 146 8.40 -25.76 16.08
C THR A 146 7.20 -25.74 15.13
N ASP A 147 6.90 -26.85 14.45
CA ASP A 147 5.77 -26.97 13.48
C ASP A 147 4.38 -26.53 14.03
N GLY A 148 4.25 -26.33 15.35
CA GLY A 148 3.03 -25.82 16.00
C GLY A 148 2.93 -24.29 16.14
N GLU A 149 3.97 -23.54 15.73
CA GLU A 149 4.03 -22.07 15.84
C GLU A 149 3.70 -21.36 14.52
N LEU A 150 3.72 -22.07 13.38
CA LEU A 150 3.35 -21.51 12.09
C LEU A 150 1.83 -21.39 11.93
N PRO A 151 1.33 -20.39 11.17
CA PRO A 151 -0.09 -20.26 10.92
C PRO A 151 -0.61 -21.45 10.10
N ALA A 152 -1.89 -21.77 10.28
CA ALA A 152 -2.53 -22.80 9.48
C ALA A 152 -2.46 -22.45 7.98
N GLY A 153 -2.02 -23.41 7.16
CA GLY A 153 -1.85 -23.21 5.72
C GLY A 153 -0.57 -22.49 5.30
N ALA A 154 0.47 -22.47 6.14
CA ALA A 154 1.79 -21.90 5.82
C ALA A 154 2.40 -22.44 4.51
N ASP A 155 2.03 -23.65 4.10
CA ASP A 155 2.35 -24.31 2.83
C ASP A 155 1.64 -23.70 1.60
N HIS A 156 0.67 -22.81 1.82
CA HIS A 156 0.00 -22.02 0.79
C HIS A 156 0.31 -20.52 0.85
N LEU A 157 1.01 -20.07 1.90
CA LEU A 157 1.43 -18.67 2.05
C LEU A 157 2.78 -18.49 1.38
N ILE A 158 2.85 -17.72 0.30
CA ILE A 158 4.08 -17.45 -0.44
C ILE A 158 4.76 -16.25 0.20
N ARG A 159 6.00 -16.41 0.68
CA ARG A 159 6.77 -15.29 1.20
C ARG A 159 7.28 -14.46 0.02
N LEU A 160 6.98 -13.17 0.03
CA LEU A 160 7.49 -12.22 -0.96
C LEU A 160 8.62 -11.37 -0.42
N GLY A 161 8.83 -11.35 0.89
CA GLY A 161 9.69 -10.39 1.54
C GLY A 161 9.42 -10.26 3.01
N HIS A 162 9.84 -9.14 3.58
CA HIS A 162 9.62 -8.80 4.97
C HIS A 162 9.23 -7.33 5.13
N LEU A 163 8.53 -7.05 6.23
CA LEU A 163 8.30 -5.73 6.78
C LEU A 163 9.22 -5.52 7.98
N LEU A 164 9.11 -4.36 8.64
CA LEU A 164 9.77 -4.10 9.92
C LEU A 164 9.29 -5.07 11.03
N GLU A 165 10.04 -5.12 12.13
CA GLU A 165 9.65 -5.83 13.36
C GLU A 165 9.43 -7.34 13.20
N ASP A 166 10.37 -8.02 12.53
CA ASP A 166 10.34 -9.49 12.35
C ASP A 166 9.00 -9.99 11.78
N THR A 167 8.51 -9.28 10.76
CA THR A 167 7.22 -9.55 10.12
C THR A 167 7.42 -9.96 8.67
N SER A 168 6.97 -11.16 8.31
CA SER A 168 7.02 -11.65 6.93
C SER A 168 5.88 -11.07 6.08
N LEU A 169 6.21 -10.60 4.88
CA LEU A 169 5.24 -10.23 3.84
C LEU A 169 4.86 -11.49 3.07
N VAL A 170 3.59 -11.89 3.12
CA VAL A 170 3.13 -13.12 2.46
C VAL A 170 1.91 -12.90 1.59
N VAL A 171 1.74 -13.77 0.59
CA VAL A 171 0.55 -13.83 -0.25
C VAL A 171 -0.08 -15.21 -0.14
N ASP A 172 -1.39 -15.25 0.10
CA ASP A 172 -2.15 -16.48 -0.04
C ASP A 172 -2.15 -16.92 -1.51
N GLY A 173 -1.52 -18.06 -1.79
CA GLY A 173 -1.28 -18.51 -3.15
C GLY A 173 -2.55 -18.81 -3.95
N ALA A 174 -3.68 -19.13 -3.30
CA ALA A 174 -4.93 -19.45 -3.96
C ALA A 174 -5.78 -18.21 -4.26
N THR A 175 -5.79 -17.24 -3.35
CA THR A 175 -6.68 -16.07 -3.39
C THR A 175 -5.99 -14.79 -3.81
N GLY A 176 -4.66 -14.71 -3.70
CA GLY A 176 -3.88 -13.50 -3.97
C GLY A 176 -3.95 -12.44 -2.87
N ALA A 177 -4.60 -12.73 -1.74
CA ALA A 177 -4.66 -11.83 -0.60
C ALA A 177 -3.27 -11.60 -0.01
N VAL A 178 -2.93 -10.35 0.31
CA VAL A 178 -1.64 -9.99 0.90
C VAL A 178 -1.81 -9.86 2.41
N LEU A 179 -0.98 -10.60 3.15
CA LEU A 179 -1.03 -10.72 4.59
C LEU A 179 0.35 -10.39 5.18
N CYS A 180 0.39 -10.09 6.46
CA CYS A 180 1.61 -10.02 7.24
C CYS A 180 1.59 -11.10 8.33
N TRP A 181 2.67 -11.86 8.43
CA TRP A 181 2.89 -12.83 9.49
C TRP A 181 3.89 -12.26 10.48
N SER A 182 3.46 -11.98 11.71
CA SER A 182 4.29 -11.41 12.76
C SER A 182 4.82 -12.54 13.65
N GLU A 183 6.14 -12.73 13.66
CA GLU A 183 6.80 -13.70 14.54
C GLU A 183 6.64 -13.39 16.03
N PRO A 184 6.77 -12.12 16.49
CA PRO A 184 6.73 -11.81 17.92
C PRO A 184 5.43 -12.21 18.64
N ASP A 185 4.31 -12.17 17.94
CA ASP A 185 2.99 -12.51 18.50
C ASP A 185 2.32 -13.73 17.86
N GLY A 186 2.92 -14.31 16.80
CA GLY A 186 2.41 -15.50 16.12
C GLY A 186 1.08 -15.26 15.42
N MET A 187 0.86 -14.06 14.87
CA MET A 187 -0.40 -13.67 14.26
C MET A 187 -0.27 -13.40 12.76
N LEU A 188 -1.22 -13.94 12.00
CA LEU A 188 -1.39 -13.66 10.57
C LEU A 188 -2.50 -12.63 10.39
N ARG A 189 -2.17 -11.46 9.84
CA ARG A 189 -3.11 -10.35 9.68
C ARG A 189 -3.23 -9.92 8.22
N PRO A 190 -4.38 -9.39 7.81
CA PRO A 190 -4.47 -8.72 6.52
C PRO A 190 -3.55 -7.51 6.44
N LEU A 191 -2.83 -7.38 5.32
CA LEU A 191 -1.97 -6.24 5.03
C LEU A 191 -2.54 -5.38 3.90
N ASN A 192 -2.91 -6.01 2.80
CA ASN A 192 -3.50 -5.37 1.62
C ASN A 192 -4.50 -6.31 0.95
N THR A 193 -5.48 -5.74 0.26
CA THR A 193 -6.47 -6.53 -0.50
C THR A 193 -5.79 -7.50 -1.47
N ASP A 194 -4.82 -7.02 -2.25
CA ASP A 194 -3.99 -7.85 -3.13
C ASP A 194 -2.68 -7.12 -3.52
N ILE A 195 -1.89 -7.75 -4.39
CA ILE A 195 -0.58 -7.25 -4.81
C ILE A 195 -0.64 -5.87 -5.49
N SER A 196 -1.75 -5.52 -6.12
CA SER A 196 -1.91 -4.22 -6.79
C SER A 196 -2.10 -3.08 -5.79
N THR A 197 -2.78 -3.33 -4.66
CA THR A 197 -2.92 -2.34 -3.60
C THR A 197 -1.67 -2.24 -2.74
N LEU A 198 -0.92 -3.32 -2.55
CA LEU A 198 0.43 -3.26 -1.95
C LEU A 198 1.36 -2.36 -2.77
N ALA A 199 1.41 -2.56 -4.09
CA ALA A 199 2.20 -1.72 -4.99
C ALA A 199 1.75 -0.25 -4.99
N PHE A 200 0.44 0.01 -4.90
CA PHE A 200 -0.08 1.35 -4.70
C PHE A 200 0.39 1.96 -3.37
N THR A 201 0.37 1.21 -2.26
CA THR A 201 0.86 1.69 -0.96
C THR A 201 2.34 2.09 -1.04
N ALA A 202 3.18 1.26 -1.67
CA ALA A 202 4.60 1.56 -1.87
C ALA A 202 4.79 2.85 -2.69
N TRP A 203 4.05 2.98 -3.78
CA TRP A 203 4.07 4.20 -4.60
C TRP A 203 3.59 5.43 -3.82
N LEU A 204 2.52 5.31 -3.04
CA LEU A 204 1.98 6.40 -2.22
C LEU A 204 3.01 6.88 -1.18
N LEU A 205 3.71 5.95 -0.54
CA LEU A 205 4.81 6.24 0.40
C LEU A 205 5.95 6.98 -0.27
N HIS A 206 6.45 6.46 -1.39
CA HIS A 206 7.53 7.13 -2.11
C HIS A 206 7.12 8.53 -2.58
N ARG A 207 5.87 8.68 -3.04
CA ARG A 207 5.33 9.95 -3.49
C ARG A 207 5.20 10.96 -2.35
N GLU A 208 4.82 10.49 -1.16
CA GLU A 208 4.80 11.32 0.04
C GLU A 208 6.19 11.86 0.36
N LYS A 209 7.24 11.03 0.38
CA LYS A 209 8.62 11.48 0.62
C LYS A 209 9.08 12.54 -0.38
N ALA A 210 8.75 12.34 -1.66
CA ALA A 210 9.05 13.32 -2.69
C ALA A 210 8.33 14.66 -2.45
N LEU A 211 7.08 14.62 -1.97
CA LEU A 211 6.32 15.81 -1.62
C LEU A 211 6.83 16.47 -0.33
N ASP A 212 7.24 15.70 0.68
CA ASP A 212 7.81 16.20 1.93
C ASP A 212 9.07 17.03 1.68
N ALA A 213 9.96 16.54 0.81
CA ALA A 213 11.17 17.25 0.41
C ALA A 213 10.89 18.65 -0.17
N ASP A 214 9.75 18.83 -0.85
CA ASP A 214 9.36 20.11 -1.47
C ASP A 214 8.46 20.98 -0.57
N HIS A 215 7.80 20.38 0.43
CA HIS A 215 6.68 21.02 1.14
C HIS A 215 6.74 20.96 2.68
N ASP A 216 7.74 20.30 3.28
CA ASP A 216 7.89 20.17 4.75
C ASP A 216 6.59 19.65 5.41
N LEU A 217 6.08 18.55 4.87
CA LEU A 217 4.83 17.91 5.28
C LEU A 217 4.95 17.33 6.70
N THR A 218 6.10 16.76 7.03
CA THR A 218 6.40 16.13 8.32
C THR A 218 6.41 17.11 9.50
N GLY A 219 6.53 18.42 9.24
CA GLY A 219 6.28 19.48 10.23
C GLY A 219 4.86 19.46 10.83
N SER A 220 3.94 18.70 10.23
CA SER A 220 2.59 18.40 10.74
C SER A 220 2.32 16.89 10.72
N TYR A 221 3.17 16.11 11.39
CA TYR A 221 3.19 14.64 11.35
C TYR A 221 1.82 13.97 11.56
N GLU A 222 1.10 14.29 12.64
CA GLU A 222 -0.21 13.68 12.93
C GLU A 222 -1.20 13.88 11.77
N GLN A 223 -1.17 15.07 11.16
CA GLN A 223 -2.02 15.40 10.02
C GLN A 223 -1.61 14.66 8.74
N LEU A 224 -0.31 14.42 8.56
CA LEU A 224 0.25 13.63 7.48
C LEU A 224 -0.16 12.17 7.60
N ALA A 225 0.05 11.56 8.76
CA ALA A 225 -0.37 10.20 9.07
C ALA A 225 -1.87 9.99 8.78
N ALA A 226 -2.72 10.89 9.29
CA ALA A 226 -4.16 10.83 9.05
C ALA A 226 -4.52 11.00 7.56
N THR A 227 -3.79 11.82 6.81
CA THR A 227 -4.05 12.04 5.38
C THR A 227 -3.60 10.83 4.54
N MET A 228 -2.47 10.20 4.89
CA MET A 228 -1.98 8.96 4.28
C MET A 228 -2.97 7.82 4.50
N ALA A 229 -3.36 7.58 5.76
CA ALA A 229 -4.33 6.55 6.12
C ALA A 229 -5.69 6.75 5.42
N GLN A 230 -6.21 7.99 5.38
CA GLN A 230 -7.46 8.28 4.66
C GLN A 230 -7.34 8.08 3.15
N THR A 231 -6.18 8.39 2.56
CA THR A 231 -5.96 8.21 1.12
C THR A 231 -5.84 6.73 0.78
N LEU A 232 -5.13 5.95 1.58
CA LEU A 232 -5.06 4.50 1.43
C LEU A 232 -6.42 3.85 1.62
N ALA A 233 -7.19 4.22 2.65
CA ALA A 233 -8.51 3.66 2.90
C ALA A 233 -9.54 3.90 1.78
N LEU A 234 -9.34 4.91 0.92
CA LEU A 234 -10.17 5.13 -0.27
C LEU A 234 -9.88 4.11 -1.39
N VAL A 235 -8.67 3.54 -1.41
CA VAL A 235 -8.17 2.63 -2.44
C VAL A 235 -8.21 1.18 -1.97
N ASP A 236 -7.76 0.95 -0.74
CA ASP A 236 -7.73 -0.33 -0.05
C ASP A 236 -8.34 -0.18 1.35
N PRO A 237 -9.68 -0.23 1.47
CA PRO A 237 -10.34 -0.15 2.77
C PRO A 237 -9.89 -1.27 3.72
N MET A 238 -9.53 -2.44 3.19
CA MET A 238 -9.11 -3.59 3.98
C MET A 238 -7.85 -3.25 4.79
N ALA A 239 -6.86 -2.66 4.13
CA ALA A 239 -5.62 -2.21 4.74
C ALA A 239 -5.79 -1.24 5.93
N CYS A 240 -6.98 -0.66 6.14
CA CYS A 240 -7.23 0.32 7.18
C CYS A 240 -8.45 0.03 8.08
N ASP A 241 -9.36 -0.87 7.70
CA ASP A 241 -10.58 -1.17 8.48
C ASP A 241 -10.25 -2.18 9.60
N PRO A 242 -10.32 -1.78 10.88
CA PRO A 242 -9.98 -2.64 12.00
C PRO A 242 -11.05 -3.69 12.30
N THR A 243 -12.14 -3.74 11.52
CA THR A 243 -13.17 -4.77 11.66
C THR A 243 -12.57 -6.15 11.36
N PRO A 244 -12.57 -7.08 12.32
CA PRO A 244 -12.04 -8.41 12.10
C PRO A 244 -12.75 -9.15 10.95
N VAL A 245 -11.99 -9.69 10.00
CA VAL A 245 -12.53 -10.44 8.86
C VAL A 245 -12.53 -11.95 9.05
N THR A 246 -11.71 -12.46 9.97
CA THR A 246 -11.66 -13.88 10.37
C THR A 246 -11.69 -14.02 11.90
N PRO A 247 -11.99 -15.22 12.45
CA PRO A 247 -11.89 -15.46 13.88
C PRO A 247 -10.48 -15.29 14.47
N GLN A 248 -9.45 -15.33 13.63
CA GLN A 248 -8.04 -15.17 14.01
C GLN A 248 -7.52 -13.74 13.79
N ASP A 249 -8.30 -12.89 13.11
CA ASP A 249 -7.98 -11.48 12.94
C ASP A 249 -8.32 -10.72 14.23
N ASP A 250 -7.33 -10.01 14.78
CA ASP A 250 -7.48 -9.21 16.00
C ASP A 250 -7.87 -7.75 15.73
N GLY A 251 -8.03 -7.39 14.46
CA GLY A 251 -8.41 -6.05 14.02
C GLY A 251 -7.25 -5.06 13.92
N LEU A 252 -6.01 -5.47 14.23
CA LEU A 252 -4.84 -4.62 14.03
C LEU A 252 -4.50 -4.50 12.54
N ARG A 253 -4.05 -3.31 12.12
CA ARG A 253 -3.73 -3.02 10.71
C ARG A 253 -2.38 -2.33 10.64
N TYR A 254 -1.48 -2.93 9.88
CA TYR A 254 -0.08 -2.51 9.81
C TYR A 254 0.08 -1.04 9.36
N TRP A 255 -0.61 -0.62 8.29
CA TRP A 255 -0.35 0.69 7.70
C TRP A 255 -0.79 1.88 8.57
N PRO A 256 -2.03 1.93 9.13
CA PRO A 256 -2.39 2.99 10.06
C PRO A 256 -1.43 3.09 11.26
N ASP A 257 -1.06 1.96 11.85
CA ASP A 257 -0.12 1.92 12.98
C ASP A 257 1.26 2.44 12.57
N ALA A 258 1.78 2.00 11.42
CA ALA A 258 3.06 2.46 10.87
C ALA A 258 3.05 3.96 10.49
N PHE A 259 1.93 4.48 9.97
CA PHE A 259 1.78 5.91 9.69
C PHE A 259 1.79 6.73 10.98
N GLU A 260 1.09 6.26 12.02
CA GLU A 260 0.94 6.96 13.30
C GLU A 260 2.21 6.91 14.17
N ASP A 261 3.12 5.97 13.93
CA ASP A 261 4.38 5.85 14.69
C ASP A 261 5.39 6.98 14.38
N GLN A 262 5.15 8.12 15.01
CA GLN A 262 6.06 9.27 15.00
C GLN A 262 7.38 8.96 15.72
N ALA A 263 7.39 8.05 16.69
CA ALA A 263 8.56 7.77 17.51
C ALA A 263 9.60 6.91 16.77
N GLY A 264 9.14 5.90 16.02
CA GLY A 264 9.95 5.19 15.02
C GLY A 264 10.27 6.04 13.80
N GLY A 265 9.58 7.17 13.64
CA GLY A 265 9.89 8.18 12.63
C GLY A 265 9.52 7.75 11.22
N GLY A 266 8.53 6.87 11.10
CA GLY A 266 8.25 6.18 9.85
C GLY A 266 7.99 7.13 8.66
N LEU A 267 7.29 8.25 8.88
CA LEU A 267 7.06 9.23 7.81
C LEU A 267 8.12 10.33 7.71
N TYR A 268 9.12 10.43 8.60
CA TYR A 268 10.24 11.37 8.37
C TYR A 268 11.07 10.96 7.15
N ALA A 269 11.46 11.93 6.32
CA ALA A 269 12.35 11.72 5.18
C ALA A 269 13.81 11.51 5.57
#